data_AF-A0A087SZM1-F1
#
_entry.id   AF-A0A087SZM1-F1
#
_cell.length_a   1.000
_cell.length_b   1.000
_cell.length_c   1.000
_cell.angle_alpha   90.00
_cell.angle_beta   90.00
_cell.angle_gamma   90.00
#
_symmetry.space_group_name_H-M   'P 1'
#
loop_
_entity.id
_entity.type
_entity.pdbx_description
1 polymer ?
#
loop_
_entity_poly.entity_id
_entity_poly.type
_entity_poly.pdbx_seq_one_letter_code
_entity_poly.pdbx_strand_id
1 'polypeptide(L)'
;MKLLHDFPHAKAWLSFSSQSMHYTCNGEDIGSAALNCIKRAPSGQLVAVGVNCCPPEFAGSLLKDIASVSDGFPLIVYPNSGENWDHQQGWTGEKVKPNHTYLDTWVNASAKVIGGCCRTTPEDIFHIYQYVCEKNKENVVA
;
A
#
# COMPACT_ATOMS: atom_id res chain seq x y z
N MET A 1 -3.55 15.67 10.05
CA MET A 1 -2.10 15.87 10.26
C MET A 1 -1.75 16.85 11.38
N LYS A 2 -2.68 17.29 12.26
CA LYS A 2 -2.38 18.28 13.32
C LYS A 2 -1.24 17.84 14.25
N LEU A 3 -1.26 16.58 14.70
CA LEU A 3 -0.23 16.04 15.60
C LEU A 3 1.19 16.06 15.01
N LEU A 4 1.36 15.98 13.68
CA LEU A 4 2.69 16.02 13.07
C LEU A 4 3.40 17.36 13.30
N HIS A 5 2.64 18.46 13.39
CA HIS A 5 3.20 19.78 13.67
C HIS A 5 3.85 19.87 15.06
N ASP A 6 3.37 19.08 16.02
CA ASP A 6 3.89 19.07 17.39
C ASP A 6 5.24 18.31 17.48
N PHE A 7 5.58 17.51 16.47
CA PHE A 7 6.80 16.70 16.41
C PHE A 7 7.56 16.92 15.10
N PRO A 8 8.19 18.09 14.88
CA PRO A 8 8.71 18.52 13.56
C PRO A 8 9.77 17.60 12.95
N HIS A 9 10.46 16.79 13.76
CA HIS A 9 11.46 15.83 13.30
C HIS A 9 10.91 14.43 13.01
N ALA A 10 9.68 14.14 13.43
CA ALA A 10 9.05 12.85 13.15
C ALA A 10 8.78 12.69 11.65
N LYS A 11 9.01 11.47 11.17
CA LYS A 11 8.61 11.02 9.83
C LYS A 11 7.46 10.03 9.96
N ALA A 12 6.55 10.05 9.01
CA ALA A 12 5.41 9.15 8.98
C ALA A 12 5.13 8.69 7.55
N TRP A 13 4.61 7.48 7.40
CA TRP A 13 3.79 7.12 6.24
C TRP A 13 2.33 7.07 6.69
N LEU A 14 1.41 7.21 5.72
CA LEU A 14 -0.02 7.03 5.96
C LEU A 14 -0.53 5.94 5.03
N SER A 15 -1.32 5.02 5.56
CA SER A 15 -1.91 3.96 4.77
C SER A 15 -3.39 3.84 5.06
N PHE A 16 -4.18 3.65 4.00
CA PHE A 16 -5.62 3.44 4.09
C PHE A 16 -5.95 1.95 4.01
N SER A 17 -6.93 1.52 4.80
CA SER A 17 -7.63 0.27 4.54
C SER A 17 -8.80 0.52 3.58
N SER A 18 -9.09 -0.48 2.76
CA SER A 18 -10.15 -0.40 1.75
C SER A 18 -11.00 -1.67 1.74
N GLN A 19 -12.31 -1.50 1.55
CA GLN A 19 -13.25 -2.59 1.29
C GLN A 19 -13.66 -2.66 -0.19
N SER A 20 -13.07 -1.82 -1.05
CA SER A 20 -13.36 -1.79 -2.49
C SER A 20 -12.10 -1.45 -3.30
N MET A 21 -12.24 -1.39 -4.63
CA MET A 21 -11.11 -1.05 -5.51
C MET A 21 -10.81 0.45 -5.61
N HIS A 22 -11.71 1.32 -5.12
CA HIS A 22 -11.63 2.78 -5.34
C HIS A 22 -11.94 3.64 -4.10
N TYR A 23 -12.52 3.05 -3.05
CA TYR A 23 -12.99 3.77 -1.87
C TYR A 23 -12.42 3.21 -0.59
N THR A 24 -12.01 4.09 0.33
CA THR A 24 -11.62 3.73 1.71
C THR A 24 -12.76 3.00 2.44
N CYS A 25 -12.46 2.35 3.58
CA CYS A 25 -13.50 1.78 4.44
C CYS A 25 -14.53 2.81 4.94
N ASN A 26 -14.20 4.10 4.92
CA ASN A 26 -15.09 5.20 5.30
C ASN A 26 -15.92 5.73 4.11
N GLY A 27 -15.78 5.15 2.92
CA GLY A 27 -16.54 5.52 1.72
C GLY A 27 -15.98 6.71 0.93
N GLU A 28 -14.81 7.22 1.30
CA GLU A 28 -14.13 8.29 0.54
C GLU A 28 -13.39 7.72 -0.67
N ASP A 29 -13.44 8.44 -1.80
CA ASP A 29 -12.55 8.19 -2.95
C ASP A 29 -11.07 8.20 -2.50
N ILE A 30 -10.34 7.15 -2.85
CA ILE A 30 -9.00 6.92 -2.30
C ILE A 30 -7.98 7.97 -2.77
N GLY A 31 -8.07 8.39 -4.04
CA GLY A 31 -7.17 9.40 -4.61
C GLY A 31 -7.35 10.74 -3.90
N SER A 32 -8.61 11.17 -3.76
CA SER A 32 -8.98 12.40 -3.06
C SER A 32 -8.54 12.38 -1.58
N ALA A 33 -8.77 11.26 -0.89
CA ALA A 33 -8.36 11.10 0.51
C ALA A 33 -6.83 11.18 0.68
N ALA A 34 -6.08 10.49 -0.19
CA ALA A 34 -4.62 10.52 -0.18
C ALA A 34 -4.07 11.91 -0.50
N LEU A 35 -4.57 12.58 -1.53
CA LEU A 35 -4.15 13.94 -1.91
C LEU A 35 -4.40 14.93 -0.77
N ASN A 36 -5.55 14.84 -0.10
CA ASN A 36 -5.86 15.68 1.05
C ASN A 36 -4.87 15.44 2.20
N CYS A 37 -4.44 14.20 2.43
CA CYS A 37 -3.43 13.88 3.43
C CYS A 37 -2.05 14.45 3.07
N ILE A 38 -1.63 14.31 1.81
CA ILE A 38 -0.38 14.88 1.29
C ILE A 38 -0.36 16.40 1.47
N LYS A 39 -1.39 17.11 1.01
CA LYS A 39 -1.48 18.58 1.08
C LYS A 39 -1.49 19.13 2.51
N ARG A 40 -2.02 18.36 3.47
CA ARG A 40 -2.14 18.76 4.87
C ARG A 40 -0.93 18.38 5.71
N ALA A 41 -0.05 17.51 5.22
CA ALA A 41 1.14 17.12 5.94
C ALA A 41 2.16 18.26 5.91
N PRO A 42 2.87 18.54 7.01
CA PRO A 42 3.97 19.49 6.97
C PRO A 42 5.08 18.97 6.04
N SER A 43 5.76 19.92 5.40
CA SER A 43 6.77 19.60 4.38
C SER A 43 7.80 18.61 4.91
N GLY A 44 7.99 17.51 4.16
CA GLY A 44 8.97 16.48 4.45
C GLY A 44 8.65 15.55 5.63
N GLN A 45 7.53 15.70 6.35
CA GLN A 45 7.19 14.79 7.44
C GLN A 45 6.44 13.53 6.97
N LEU A 46 5.52 13.67 6.01
CA LEU A 46 4.93 12.51 5.34
C LEU A 46 5.89 12.04 4.25
N VAL A 47 6.33 10.78 4.32
CA VAL A 47 7.34 10.23 3.41
C VAL A 47 6.77 9.24 2.40
N ALA A 48 5.58 8.70 2.67
CA ALA A 48 4.84 7.83 1.75
C ALA A 48 3.35 7.83 2.08
N VAL A 49 2.52 7.53 1.08
CA VAL A 49 1.08 7.26 1.26
C VAL A 49 0.69 5.98 0.51
N GLY A 50 -0.32 5.25 0.96
CA GLY A 50 -0.83 4.14 0.16
C GLY A 50 -1.85 3.29 0.89
N VAL A 51 -1.78 1.97 0.72
CA VAL A 51 -2.85 1.06 1.19
C VAL A 51 -2.33 -0.18 1.89
N ASN A 52 -3.10 -0.64 2.87
CA ASN A 52 -2.79 -1.85 3.61
C ASN A 52 -4.02 -2.60 4.07
N CYS A 53 -3.82 -3.89 4.37
CA CYS A 53 -4.86 -4.76 4.91
C CYS A 53 -6.14 -4.84 4.06
N CYS A 54 -6.05 -4.54 2.77
CA CYS A 54 -7.07 -4.86 1.77
C CYS A 54 -6.68 -6.17 1.05
N PRO A 55 -7.62 -6.83 0.36
CA PRO A 55 -7.32 -7.89 -0.59
C PRO A 55 -6.22 -7.46 -1.59
N PRO A 56 -5.23 -8.34 -1.93
CA PRO A 56 -4.16 -8.04 -2.88
C PRO A 56 -4.64 -7.53 -4.24
N GLU A 57 -5.77 -8.05 -4.71
CA GLU A 57 -6.41 -7.69 -5.97
C GLU A 57 -6.93 -6.24 -6.01
N PHE A 58 -7.22 -5.62 -4.86
CA PHE A 58 -7.67 -4.22 -4.82
C PHE A 58 -6.50 -3.25 -4.94
N ALA A 59 -5.33 -3.65 -4.42
CA ALA A 59 -4.19 -2.75 -4.24
C ALA A 59 -3.73 -2.11 -5.56
N GLY A 60 -3.82 -2.82 -6.70
CA GLY A 60 -3.45 -2.26 -8.00
C GLY A 60 -4.31 -1.06 -8.42
N SER A 61 -5.63 -1.14 -8.28
CA SER A 61 -6.54 -0.04 -8.61
C SER A 61 -6.37 1.12 -7.64
N LEU A 62 -6.30 0.82 -6.33
CA LEU A 62 -6.13 1.82 -5.29
C LEU A 62 -4.82 2.62 -5.48
N LEU A 63 -3.71 1.94 -5.79
CA LEU A 63 -2.43 2.59 -6.05
C LEU A 63 -2.49 3.48 -7.30
N LYS A 64 -3.15 3.04 -8.37
CA LYS A 64 -3.32 3.85 -9.59
C LYS A 64 -4.10 5.12 -9.32
N ASP A 65 -5.19 5.02 -8.57
CA ASP A 65 -6.02 6.18 -8.22
C ASP A 65 -5.23 7.19 -7.41
N ILE A 66 -4.46 6.73 -6.41
CA ILE A 66 -3.56 7.60 -5.64
C ILE A 66 -2.47 8.21 -6.54
N ALA A 67 -1.78 7.39 -7.33
CA ALA A 67 -0.70 7.83 -8.21
C ALA A 67 -1.14 8.91 -9.21
N SER A 68 -2.38 8.81 -9.71
CA SER A 68 -2.94 9.74 -10.70
C SER A 68 -3.07 11.18 -10.20
N VAL A 69 -3.10 11.38 -8.87
CA VAL A 69 -3.29 12.69 -8.24
C VAL A 69 -2.14 13.13 -7.34
N SER A 70 -1.17 12.25 -7.07
CA SER A 70 -0.13 12.50 -6.06
C SER A 70 1.18 13.08 -6.62
N ASP A 71 1.27 13.34 -7.92
CA ASP A 71 2.45 13.95 -8.58
C ASP A 71 3.78 13.26 -8.21
N GLY A 72 3.81 11.92 -8.35
CA GLY A 72 5.01 11.13 -8.07
C GLY A 72 5.36 10.93 -6.59
N PHE A 73 4.48 11.34 -5.66
CA PHE A 73 4.68 11.08 -4.23
C PHE A 73 4.90 9.59 -3.95
N PRO A 74 5.87 9.20 -3.09
CA PRO A 74 6.19 7.79 -2.87
C PRO A 74 5.00 6.98 -2.35
N LEU A 75 4.78 5.80 -2.93
CA LEU A 75 3.68 4.92 -2.56
C LEU A 75 4.12 3.71 -1.74
N ILE A 76 3.29 3.33 -0.77
CA ILE A 76 3.49 2.17 0.11
C ILE A 76 2.31 1.19 0.00
N VAL A 77 2.59 -0.11 -0.08
CA VAL A 77 1.57 -1.15 -0.22
C VAL A 77 1.90 -2.40 0.58
N TYR A 78 0.98 -2.83 1.43
CA TYR A 78 1.14 -4.05 2.22
C TYR A 78 -0.22 -4.69 2.50
N PRO A 79 -0.79 -5.44 1.53
CA PRO A 79 -2.12 -6.03 1.63
C PRO A 79 -2.12 -7.22 2.60
N ASN A 80 -3.32 -7.72 2.92
CA ASN A 80 -3.46 -9.02 3.57
C ASN A 80 -3.17 -10.16 2.55
N SER A 81 -3.30 -11.42 2.94
CA SER A 81 -3.12 -12.57 2.02
C SER A 81 -4.38 -12.96 1.21
N GLY A 82 -5.45 -12.16 1.27
CA GLY A 82 -6.63 -12.29 0.40
C GLY A 82 -7.84 -13.01 0.99
N GLU A 83 -7.70 -13.65 2.15
CA GLU A 83 -8.83 -14.31 2.82
C GLU A 83 -9.67 -13.31 3.65
N ASN A 84 -10.89 -13.69 4.02
CA ASN A 84 -11.85 -12.76 4.63
C ASN A 84 -11.77 -12.77 6.16
N TRP A 85 -11.94 -11.59 6.77
CA TRP A 85 -12.14 -11.46 8.22
C TRP A 85 -13.63 -11.40 8.53
N ASP A 86 -14.09 -12.28 9.40
CA ASP A 86 -15.41 -12.24 10.01
C ASP A 86 -15.28 -12.04 11.53
N HIS A 87 -16.07 -11.15 12.11
CA HIS A 87 -15.93 -10.81 13.53
C HIS A 87 -16.41 -11.94 14.48
N GLN A 88 -17.18 -12.91 13.98
CA GLN A 88 -17.68 -14.06 14.75
C GLN A 88 -16.83 -15.31 14.52
N GLN A 89 -16.45 -15.57 13.27
CA GLN A 89 -15.74 -16.78 12.85
C GLN A 89 -14.22 -16.59 12.74
N GLY A 90 -13.75 -15.35 12.81
CA GLY A 90 -12.37 -15.00 12.57
C GLY A 90 -12.01 -15.08 11.09
N TRP A 91 -10.81 -15.54 10.80
CA TRP A 91 -10.26 -15.64 9.45
C TRP A 91 -10.88 -16.82 8.69
N THR A 92 -11.54 -16.56 7.57
CA THR A 92 -12.19 -17.56 6.71
C THR A 92 -11.73 -17.46 5.26
N GLY A 93 -11.91 -18.55 4.52
CA GLY A 93 -11.44 -18.67 3.13
C GLY A 93 -9.98 -19.11 3.01
N GLU A 94 -9.57 -19.35 1.78
CA GLU A 94 -8.20 -19.73 1.45
C GLU A 94 -7.45 -18.57 0.80
N LYS A 95 -6.12 -18.61 0.88
CA LYS A 95 -5.22 -17.65 0.24
C LYS A 95 -5.48 -17.67 -1.27
N VAL A 96 -6.14 -16.62 -1.78
CA VAL A 96 -6.66 -16.56 -3.16
C VAL A 96 -5.54 -16.75 -4.18
N LYS A 97 -4.45 -15.98 -4.03
CA LYS A 97 -3.19 -16.08 -4.78
C LYS A 97 -2.04 -15.61 -3.90
N PRO A 98 -0.84 -16.17 -4.04
CA PRO A 98 0.35 -15.65 -3.38
C PRO A 98 0.58 -14.16 -3.72
N ASN A 99 0.90 -13.32 -2.74
CA ASN A 99 1.02 -11.87 -2.93
C ASN A 99 2.04 -11.48 -4.00
N HIS A 100 3.08 -12.31 -4.21
CA HIS A 100 4.10 -12.05 -5.22
C HIS A 100 3.56 -12.00 -6.67
N THR A 101 2.36 -12.54 -6.96
CA THR A 101 1.78 -12.50 -8.31
C THR A 101 1.30 -11.10 -8.71
N TYR A 102 1.21 -10.18 -7.76
CA TYR A 102 0.72 -8.81 -7.97
C TYR A 102 1.86 -7.78 -8.02
N LEU A 103 3.12 -8.20 -7.86
CA LEU A 103 4.24 -7.27 -7.69
C LEU A 103 4.48 -6.38 -8.89
N ASP A 104 4.37 -6.91 -10.12
CA ASP A 104 4.44 -6.08 -11.34
C ASP A 104 3.34 -5.02 -11.36
N THR A 105 2.14 -5.37 -10.91
CA THR A 105 1.02 -4.40 -10.87
C THR A 105 1.33 -3.26 -9.89
N TRP A 106 1.86 -3.59 -8.72
CA TRP A 106 2.17 -2.59 -7.69
C TRP A 106 3.37 -1.72 -8.07
N VAL A 107 4.44 -2.32 -8.61
CA VAL A 107 5.63 -1.58 -9.06
C VAL A 107 5.30 -0.68 -10.25
N ASN A 108 4.51 -1.16 -11.22
CA ASN A 108 4.06 -0.33 -12.34
C ASN A 108 3.13 0.81 -11.89
N ALA A 109 2.44 0.64 -10.76
CA ALA A 109 1.71 1.72 -10.10
C ALA A 109 2.60 2.62 -9.23
N SER A 110 3.93 2.55 -9.37
CA SER A 110 4.93 3.35 -8.65
C SER A 110 5.05 3.08 -7.14
N ALA A 111 4.64 1.91 -6.66
CA ALA A 111 4.95 1.49 -5.29
C ALA A 111 6.47 1.43 -5.05
N LYS A 112 6.92 2.05 -3.95
CA LYS A 112 8.32 2.10 -3.52
C LYS A 112 8.59 1.27 -2.28
N VAL A 113 7.57 1.08 -1.45
CA VAL A 113 7.64 0.24 -0.25
C VAL A 113 6.57 -0.84 -0.37
N ILE A 114 6.99 -2.09 -0.38
CA ILE A 114 6.12 -3.25 -0.60
C ILE A 114 6.29 -4.22 0.57
N GLY A 115 5.20 -4.72 1.12
CA GLY A 115 5.23 -5.69 2.21
C GLY A 115 3.95 -6.52 2.31
N GLY A 116 3.69 -7.03 3.51
CA GLY A 116 2.52 -7.81 3.83
C GLY A 116 1.88 -7.39 5.16
N CYS A 117 0.58 -7.62 5.28
CA CYS A 117 -0.20 -7.37 6.49
C CYS A 117 -0.74 -8.70 7.03
N CYS A 118 -2.04 -8.77 7.35
CA CYS A 118 -2.63 -9.95 7.98
C CYS A 118 -2.40 -11.24 7.18
N ARG A 119 -1.95 -12.29 7.90
CA ARG A 119 -1.69 -13.66 7.41
C ARG A 119 -0.65 -13.78 6.29
N THR A 120 0.04 -12.70 5.97
CA THR A 120 1.29 -12.80 5.21
C THR A 120 2.38 -13.46 6.06
N THR A 121 3.28 -14.17 5.41
CA THR A 121 4.28 -15.02 6.05
C THR A 121 5.70 -14.57 5.68
N PRO A 122 6.74 -15.04 6.38
CA PRO A 122 8.13 -14.82 5.96
C PRO A 122 8.42 -15.29 4.53
N GLU A 123 7.74 -16.34 4.03
CA GLU A 123 7.87 -16.81 2.65
C GLU A 123 7.34 -15.78 1.64
N ASP A 124 6.23 -15.10 1.96
CA ASP A 124 5.73 -13.99 1.14
C ASP A 124 6.76 -12.85 1.06
N ILE A 125 7.36 -12.49 2.20
CA ILE A 125 8.39 -11.44 2.26
C ILE A 125 9.64 -11.85 1.48
N PHE A 126 10.03 -13.12 1.54
CA PHE A 126 11.16 -13.64 0.77
C PHE A 126 10.95 -13.50 -0.74
N HIS A 127 9.76 -13.86 -1.25
CA HIS A 127 9.44 -13.68 -2.66
C HIS A 127 9.40 -12.20 -3.09
N ILE A 128 8.88 -11.31 -2.22
CA ILE A 128 8.93 -9.85 -2.46
C ILE A 128 10.37 -9.38 -2.56
N TYR A 129 11.23 -9.81 -1.63
CA TYR A 129 12.66 -9.48 -1.63
C TYR A 129 13.36 -9.93 -2.92
N GLN A 130 13.15 -11.18 -3.34
CA GLN A 130 13.74 -11.70 -4.58
C GLN A 130 13.35 -10.85 -5.80
N TYR A 131 12.05 -10.58 -5.95
CA TYR A 131 11.53 -9.75 -7.04
C TYR A 131 12.13 -8.34 -7.02
N VAL A 132 12.17 -7.68 -5.87
CA VAL A 132 12.73 -6.32 -5.74
C VAL A 132 14.23 -6.31 -6.06
N CYS A 133 14.97 -7.32 -5.61
CA CYS A 133 16.39 -7.48 -5.96
C CYS A 133 16.62 -7.66 -7.46
N GLU A 134 15.76 -8.42 -8.15
CA GLU A 134 15.81 -8.60 -9.60
C GLU A 134 15.52 -7.30 -10.34
N LYS A 135 14.42 -6.61 -9.99
CA LYS A 135 14.07 -5.30 -10.58
C LYS A 135 15.13 -4.23 -10.36
N ASN A 136 15.76 -4.20 -9.18
CA ASN A 136 16.83 -3.26 -8.92
C ASN A 136 18.09 -3.55 -9.76
N LYS A 137 18.38 -4.81 -10.09
CA LYS A 137 19.46 -5.13 -11.02
C LYS A 137 19.14 -4.66 -12.44
N GLU A 138 17.92 -4.88 -12.93
CA GLU A 138 17.49 -4.40 -14.25
C GLU A 138 17.65 -2.87 -14.39
N ASN A 139 17.25 -2.11 -13.36
CA ASN A 139 17.34 -0.64 -13.35
C ASN A 139 18.76 -0.09 -13.23
N VAL A 140 19.76 -0.89 -12.82
CA VAL A 140 21.17 -0.48 -12.75
C VAL A 140 21.89 -0.73 -14.09
N VAL A 141 21.31 -1.56 -14.96
CA VAL A 141 21.91 -1.96 -16.24
C VAL A 141 21.34 -1.17 -17.42
N ALA A 142 20.25 -0.41 -17.21
CA ALA A 142 19.64 0.51 -18.18
C ALA A 142 20.15 1.95 -18.01
#